data_AF-A0A5C6AYC9-F1
#
_entry.id   AF-A0A5C6AYC9-F1
#
_cell.length_a   1.000
_cell.length_b   1.000
_cell.length_c   1.000
_cell.angle_alpha   90.00
_cell.angle_beta   90.00
_cell.angle_gamma   90.00
#
_symmetry.space_group_name_H-M   'P 1'
#
loop_
_entity.id
_entity.type
_entity.pdbx_description
1 polymer ?
#
loop_
_entity_poly.entity_id
_entity_poly.type
_entity_poly.pdbx_seq_one_letter_code
_entity_poly.pdbx_strand_id
1 'polypeptide(L)'
;MARHRDGFSLIELIVSLSIVGVLLALLSVAVQRARESTRLTTCANNLRQIGIALHGHEASQKQLPSLYNETFRSNPLSIYDEFHSYSWRVPILPHLEQSAVFGLVKRGWGV
;
A
#
# COMPACT_ATOMS: atom_id res chain seq x y z
N MET A 1 26.51 54.22 24.56
CA MET A 1 25.06 53.99 24.79
C MET A 1 24.86 52.52 25.11
N ALA A 2 24.67 52.19 26.39
CA ALA A 2 24.44 50.80 26.81
C ALA A 2 22.99 50.41 26.48
N ARG A 3 22.82 49.37 25.67
CA ARG A 3 21.52 48.85 25.24
C ARG A 3 20.90 48.11 26.43
N HIS A 4 19.80 48.64 26.97
CA HIS A 4 19.05 47.98 28.03
C HIS A 4 18.55 46.64 27.48
N ARG A 5 18.94 45.53 28.12
CA ARG A 5 18.45 44.20 27.75
C ARG A 5 17.16 43.99 28.53
N ASP A 6 16.04 44.05 27.83
CA ASP A 6 14.75 43.71 28.43
C ASP A 6 14.75 42.22 28.76
N GLY A 7 14.72 41.91 30.06
CA GLY A 7 14.63 40.54 30.57
C GLY A 7 13.20 40.04 30.48
N PHE A 8 13.04 38.77 30.09
CA PHE A 8 11.74 38.12 30.02
C PHE A 8 11.14 37.96 31.43
N SER A 9 9.88 38.31 31.62
CA SER A 9 9.21 38.05 32.90
C SER A 9 8.84 36.56 33.01
N LEU A 10 8.86 36.05 34.24
CA LEU A 10 8.42 34.68 34.53
C LEU A 10 6.98 34.42 34.01
N ILE A 11 6.13 35.45 34.10
CA ILE A 11 4.73 35.40 33.67
C ILE A 11 4.63 35.23 32.15
N GLU A 12 5.39 35.99 31.36
CA GLU A 12 5.37 35.86 29.89
C GLU A 12 5.80 34.46 29.45
N LEU A 13 6.82 33.88 30.11
CA LEU A 13 7.27 32.53 29.79
C LEU A 13 6.17 31.49 30.07
N ILE A 14 5.54 31.57 31.25
CA ILE A 14 4.49 30.62 31.67
C ILE A 14 3.26 30.74 30.75
N VAL A 15 2.83 31.94 30.41
CA VAL A 15 1.70 32.17 29.51
C VAL A 15 1.99 31.58 28.13
N SER A 16 3.20 31.81 27.60
CA SER A 16 3.58 31.28 26.28
C SER A 16 3.57 29.74 26.22
N LEU A 17 4.13 29.08 27.23
CA LEU A 17 4.12 27.61 27.31
C LEU A 17 2.71 27.04 27.46
N SER A 18 1.86 27.74 28.23
CA SER A 18 0.45 27.36 28.40
C SER A 18 -0.31 27.42 27.08
N ILE A 19 -0.13 28.49 26.30
CA ILE A 19 -0.77 28.63 24.99
C ILE A 19 -0.30 27.54 24.02
N VAL A 20 1.02 27.30 23.93
CA VAL A 20 1.56 26.24 23.06
C VAL A 20 1.08 24.86 23.48
N GLY A 21 0.99 24.59 24.79
CA GLY A 21 0.47 23.34 25.33
C GLY A 21 -0.98 23.07 24.92
N VAL A 22 -1.84 24.08 24.98
CA VAL A 22 -3.24 23.98 24.53
C VAL A 22 -3.30 23.73 23.02
N LEU A 23 -2.52 24.44 22.22
CA LEU A 23 -2.47 24.24 20.77
C LEU A 23 -2.04 22.80 20.41
N LEU A 24 -1.00 22.28 21.06
CA LEU A 24 -0.52 20.91 20.84
C LEU A 24 -1.52 19.85 21.31
N ALA A 25 -2.21 20.08 22.42
CA ALA A 25 -3.24 19.17 22.92
C ALA A 25 -4.37 19.00 21.90
N LEU A 26 -4.83 20.11 21.29
CA LEU A 26 -5.84 20.08 20.23
C LEU A 26 -5.35 19.37 18.96
N LEU A 27 -4.07 19.53 18.60
CA LEU A 27 -3.48 18.87 17.43
C LEU A 27 -3.37 17.35 17.60
N SER A 28 -3.08 16.86 18.80
CA SER A 28 -2.84 15.42 19.04
C SER A 28 -4.03 14.52 18.64
N VAL A 29 -5.25 14.90 19.03
CA VAL A 29 -6.48 14.17 18.70
C VAL A 29 -6.80 14.25 17.20
N ALA A 30 -6.49 15.38 16.56
CA ALA A 30 -6.69 15.57 15.13
C ALA A 30 -5.75 14.68 14.27
N VAL A 31 -4.48 14.54 14.68
CA VAL A 31 -3.49 13.72 13.96
C VAL A 31 -3.89 12.25 13.91
N GLN A 32 -4.50 11.71 14.97
CA GLN A 32 -4.95 10.32 14.99
C GLN A 32 -6.09 10.06 14.01
N ARG A 33 -7.06 10.99 13.93
CA ARG A 33 -8.16 10.92 12.95
C ARG A 33 -7.63 10.98 11.51
N ALA A 34 -6.65 11.83 11.25
CA ALA A 34 -6.01 11.92 9.93
C ALA A 34 -5.28 10.64 9.53
N ARG A 35 -4.60 9.97 10.48
CA ARG A 35 -3.94 8.68 10.24
C ARG A 35 -4.93 7.60 9.85
N GLU A 36 -6.05 7.51 10.55
CA GLU A 36 -7.05 6.48 10.24
C GLU A 36 -7.72 6.73 8.88
N SER A 37 -8.07 7.98 8.57
CA SER A 37 -8.56 8.35 7.24
C SER A 37 -7.55 8.01 6.13
N THR A 38 -6.25 8.20 6.39
CA THR A 38 -5.19 7.83 5.44
C THR A 38 -5.12 6.32 5.23
N ARG A 39 -5.22 5.51 6.29
CA ARG A 39 -5.23 4.04 6.18
C ARG A 39 -6.41 3.53 5.36
N LEU A 40 -7.59 4.09 5.60
CA LEU A 40 -8.79 3.77 4.82
C LEU A 40 -8.63 4.17 3.35
N THR A 41 -8.14 5.38 3.09
CA THR A 41 -7.91 5.89 1.73
C THR A 41 -6.88 5.05 0.98
N THR A 42 -5.77 4.69 1.62
CA THR A 42 -4.74 3.81 1.04
C THR A 42 -5.31 2.43 0.74
N CYS A 43 -6.08 1.83 1.66
CA CYS A 43 -6.72 0.53 1.43
C CYS A 43 -7.69 0.58 0.23
N ALA A 44 -8.55 1.59 0.18
CA ALA A 44 -9.48 1.78 -0.93
C ALA A 44 -8.75 1.98 -2.27
N ASN A 45 -7.65 2.74 -2.29
CA ASN A 45 -6.83 2.92 -3.47
C ASN A 45 -6.14 1.62 -3.91
N ASN A 46 -5.64 0.81 -2.98
CA ASN A 46 -5.06 -0.49 -3.29
C ASN A 46 -6.10 -1.42 -3.94
N LEU A 47 -7.32 -1.48 -3.39
CA LEU A 47 -8.41 -2.26 -3.98
C LEU A 47 -8.79 -1.75 -5.37
N ARG A 48 -8.83 -0.42 -5.56
CA ARG A 48 -9.08 0.20 -6.87
C ARG A 48 -8.00 -0.20 -7.89
N GLN A 49 -6.72 -0.16 -7.51
CA GLN A 49 -5.62 -0.57 -8.39
C GLN A 49 -5.73 -2.05 -8.79
N ILE A 50 -6.08 -2.93 -7.85
CA ILE A 50 -6.34 -4.34 -8.13
C ILE A 50 -7.51 -4.51 -9.12
N GLY A 51 -8.60 -3.77 -8.94
CA GLY A 51 -9.75 -3.81 -9.85
C GLY A 51 -9.39 -3.35 -11.26
N ILE A 52 -8.62 -2.26 -11.39
CA ILE A 52 -8.11 -1.79 -12.68
C ILE A 52 -7.20 -2.85 -13.32
N ALA A 53 -6.32 -3.49 -12.54
CA ALA A 53 -5.43 -4.54 -13.03
C ALA A 53 -6.20 -5.79 -13.52
N LEU A 54 -7.28 -6.16 -12.83
CA LEU A 54 -8.19 -7.24 -13.25
C LEU A 54 -8.86 -6.93 -14.58
N HIS A 55 -9.39 -5.71 -14.74
CA HIS A 55 -9.96 -5.28 -16.01
C HIS A 55 -8.92 -5.17 -17.12
N GLY A 56 -7.68 -4.78 -16.80
CA GLY A 56 -6.56 -4.80 -17.74
C GLY A 56 -6.22 -6.21 -18.23
N HIS A 57 -6.27 -7.19 -17.33
CA HIS A 57 -6.09 -8.59 -17.69
C HIS A 57 -7.22 -9.08 -18.60
N GLU A 58 -8.48 -8.85 -18.23
CA GLU A 58 -9.64 -9.23 -19.03
C GLU A 58 -9.63 -8.59 -20.42
N ALA A 59 -9.28 -7.30 -20.51
CA ALA A 59 -9.20 -6.61 -21.80
C ALA A 59 -8.19 -7.27 -22.75
N SER A 60 -7.08 -7.81 -22.21
CA SER A 60 -6.00 -8.43 -22.99
C SER A 60 -6.20 -9.94 -23.26
N GLN A 61 -6.74 -10.70 -22.31
CA GLN A 61 -6.90 -12.16 -22.39
C GLN A 61 -8.33 -12.60 -22.65
N LYS A 62 -9.30 -11.67 -22.69
CA LYS A 62 -10.76 -11.93 -22.83
C LYS A 62 -11.35 -12.85 -21.76
N GLN A 63 -10.65 -12.98 -20.64
CA GLN A 63 -11.07 -13.78 -19.50
C GLN A 63 -10.52 -13.15 -18.22
N LEU A 64 -11.24 -13.31 -17.12
CA LEU A 64 -10.72 -12.99 -15.80
C LEU A 64 -9.62 -14.00 -15.42
N PRO A 65 -8.65 -13.61 -14.56
CA PRO A 65 -7.60 -14.52 -14.17
C PRO A 65 -8.19 -15.68 -13.37
N SER A 66 -7.86 -16.90 -13.79
CA SER A 66 -8.27 -18.10 -13.06
C SER A 66 -7.60 -18.16 -11.69
N LEU A 67 -8.31 -18.71 -10.69
CA LEU A 67 -7.79 -18.96 -9.35
C LEU A 67 -6.52 -19.83 -9.39
N TYR A 68 -6.53 -20.79 -10.32
CA TYR A 68 -5.45 -21.68 -10.68
C TYR A 68 -5.29 -21.62 -12.21
N ASN A 69 -4.12 -21.23 -12.72
CA ASN A 69 -3.90 -21.34 -14.16
C ASN A 69 -3.60 -22.81 -14.47
N GLU A 70 -4.60 -23.52 -15.01
CA GLU A 70 -4.45 -24.90 -15.45
C GLU A 70 -3.47 -24.96 -16.63
N THR A 71 -2.19 -25.14 -16.35
CA THR A 71 -1.46 -26.13 -17.13
C THR A 71 -1.65 -27.45 -16.40
N PHE A 72 -2.82 -28.09 -16.57
CA PHE A 72 -2.82 -29.55 -16.58
C PHE A 72 -1.73 -29.91 -17.59
N ARG A 73 -0.58 -30.43 -17.13
CA ARG A 73 0.12 -31.35 -18.02
C ARG A 73 -0.96 -32.34 -18.45
N SER A 74 -1.13 -32.54 -19.75
CA SER A 74 -2.04 -33.56 -20.27
C SER A 74 -1.71 -34.97 -19.73
N ASN A 75 -0.59 -35.11 -19.01
CA ASN A 75 -0.19 -36.29 -18.28
C ASN A 75 0.58 -35.90 -17.00
N PRO A 76 -0.07 -35.68 -15.83
CA PRO A 76 0.64 -35.43 -14.58
C PRO A 76 1.41 -36.71 -14.18
N LEU A 77 2.72 -36.61 -13.96
CA LEU A 77 3.55 -37.77 -13.56
C LEU A 77 3.39 -38.11 -12.06
N SER A 78 2.67 -37.27 -11.31
CA SER A 78 2.42 -37.41 -9.88
C SER A 78 1.31 -36.45 -9.42
N ILE A 79 0.62 -36.78 -8.35
CA ILE A 79 -0.31 -35.87 -7.62
C ILE A 79 0.38 -34.57 -7.15
N TYR A 80 1.71 -34.56 -7.11
CA TYR A 80 2.51 -33.36 -6.80
C TYR A 80 2.83 -32.51 -8.03
N ASP A 81 2.70 -33.04 -9.25
CA ASP A 81 2.89 -32.30 -10.51
C ASP A 81 1.68 -31.43 -10.87
N GLU A 82 0.50 -31.73 -10.32
CA GLU A 82 -0.75 -30.97 -10.51
C GLU A 82 -0.73 -29.57 -9.89
N PHE A 83 0.20 -29.28 -8.97
CA PHE A 83 0.22 -28.02 -8.21
C PHE A 83 1.14 -26.93 -8.78
N HIS A 84 1.55 -27.02 -10.06
CA HIS A 84 2.34 -25.96 -10.71
C HIS A 84 1.57 -24.67 -11.04
N SER A 85 0.39 -24.51 -10.44
CA SER A 85 -0.52 -23.40 -10.63
C SER A 85 -0.05 -22.18 -9.83
N TYR A 86 0.33 -21.11 -10.50
CA TYR A 86 0.44 -19.81 -9.85
C TYR A 86 -0.94 -19.21 -9.60
N SER A 87 -1.08 -18.51 -8.46
CA SER A 87 -2.31 -17.81 -8.06
C SER A 87 -2.76 -16.79 -9.11
N TRP A 88 -4.07 -16.52 -9.20
CA TRP A 88 -4.68 -15.45 -10.01
C TRP A 88 -4.00 -14.07 -9.92
N ARG A 89 -3.26 -13.83 -8.83
CA ARG A 89 -2.48 -12.60 -8.60
C ARG A 89 -1.29 -12.45 -9.55
N VAL A 90 -0.68 -13.55 -9.99
CA VAL A 90 0.49 -13.53 -10.86
C VAL A 90 0.18 -12.96 -12.25
N PRO A 91 -0.88 -13.38 -12.96
CA PRO A 91 -1.19 -12.83 -14.29
C PRO A 91 -1.61 -11.35 -14.28
N ILE A 92 -1.99 -10.78 -13.14
CA ILE A 92 -2.30 -9.36 -13.02
C ILE A 92 -1.08 -8.49 -12.66
N LEU A 93 0.06 -9.09 -12.28
CA LEU A 93 1.28 -8.35 -11.90
C LEU A 93 1.75 -7.35 -12.97
N PRO A 94 1.74 -7.65 -14.28
CA PRO A 94 2.11 -6.67 -15.30
C PRO A 94 1.18 -5.45 -15.31
N HIS A 95 -0.09 -5.63 -14.98
CA HIS A 95 -1.09 -4.55 -14.90
C HIS A 95 -1.03 -3.78 -13.56
N LEU A 96 -0.21 -4.24 -12.61
CA LEU A 96 0.13 -3.56 -11.36
C LEU A 96 1.52 -2.90 -11.43
N GLU A 97 2.09 -2.72 -12.63
CA GLU A 97 3.46 -2.21 -12.83
C GLU A 97 4.54 -3.09 -12.17
N GLN A 98 4.24 -4.37 -11.90
CA GLN A 98 5.16 -5.35 -11.29
C GLN A 98 5.72 -6.35 -12.31
N SER A 99 6.11 -5.86 -13.49
CA SER A 99 6.65 -6.68 -14.59
C SER A 99 7.96 -7.41 -14.23
N ALA A 100 8.82 -6.79 -13.42
CA ALA A 100 10.05 -7.41 -12.93
C ALA A 100 9.78 -8.64 -12.06
N VAL A 101 8.77 -8.56 -11.17
CA VAL A 101 8.35 -9.68 -10.32
C VAL A 101 7.71 -10.78 -11.16
N PHE A 102 6.87 -10.40 -12.12
CA PHE A 102 6.28 -11.35 -13.07
C PHE A 102 7.36 -12.16 -13.81
N GLY A 103 8.44 -11.52 -14.27
CA GLY A 103 9.57 -12.19 -14.92
C GLY A 103 10.38 -13.11 -13.99
N LEU A 104 10.42 -12.86 -12.68
CA LEU A 104 11.03 -13.76 -11.70
C LEU A 104 10.18 -15.01 -11.48
N VAL A 105 8.86 -14.83 -11.32
CA VAL A 105 7.92 -15.94 -11.18
C VAL A 105 7.97 -16.82 -12.43
N LYS A 106 7.90 -16.21 -13.63
CA LYS A 106 7.99 -16.94 -14.89
C LYS A 106 9.26 -17.82 -14.99
N ARG A 107 10.43 -17.26 -14.63
CA ARG A 107 11.71 -17.98 -14.62
C ARG A 107 11.79 -19.09 -13.58
N GLY A 108 11.25 -18.88 -12.37
CA GLY A 108 11.27 -19.89 -11.30
C GLY A 108 10.35 -21.08 -11.58
N TRP A 109 9.25 -20.86 -12.32
CA TRP A 109 8.26 -21.88 -12.66
C TRP A 109 8.44 -22.49 -14.07
N GLY A 110 9.51 -22.16 -14.78
CA GLY A 110 9.91 -22.85 -16.02
C GLY A 110 8.96 -22.68 -17.22
N VAL A 111 8.18 -21.60 -17.27
CA VAL A 111 7.32 -21.19 -18.41
C VAL A 111 7.88 -20.00 -19.18
#